data_AF-A0A0D2M4K5-F1
#
_entry.id   AF-A0A0D2M4K5-F1
#
_cell.length_a   1.000
_cell.length_b   1.000
_cell.length_c   1.000
_cell.angle_alpha   90.00
_cell.angle_beta   90.00
_cell.angle_gamma   90.00
#
_symmetry.space_group_name_H-M   'P 1'
#
loop_
_entity.id
_entity.type
_entity.pdbx_description
1 polymer ?
#
loop_
_entity_poly.entity_id
_entity_poly.type
_entity_poly.pdbx_seq_one_letter_code
_entity_poly.pdbx_strand_id
1 'polypeptide(L)'
;MATKSRPNILCVWGDDIGVANLSCYTNGIMGYKTPNIDRVAKEGLMFTDAYAEQSCTAGRATFITGQNPYRTGLTKVGMPGAPIGLRPEDPTIAQALRHHGYATGQFGKNHLATCTT
;
A
#
# COMPACT_ATOMS: atom_id res chain seq x y z
N MET A 1 -14.56 5.88 26.58
CA MET A 1 -13.50 6.77 26.05
C MET A 1 -12.32 5.90 25.68
N ALA A 2 -11.94 5.84 24.40
CA ALA A 2 -10.75 5.09 24.00
C ALA A 2 -9.52 5.75 24.63
N THR A 3 -8.72 4.97 25.34
CA THR A 3 -7.44 5.41 25.89
C THR A 3 -6.59 6.01 24.78
N LYS A 4 -5.95 7.15 25.03
CA LYS A 4 -4.93 7.80 24.17
C LYS A 4 -3.66 6.95 23.99
N SER A 5 -3.81 5.63 23.89
CA SER A 5 -2.74 4.71 23.51
C SER A 5 -2.46 4.87 22.03
N ARG A 6 -1.19 5.06 21.69
CA ARG A 6 -0.67 5.07 20.33
C ARG A 6 -1.10 3.78 19.59
N PRO A 7 -1.94 3.86 18.53
CA PRO A 7 -2.52 2.68 17.89
C PRO A 7 -1.49 1.95 17.03
N ASN A 8 -1.55 0.62 16.94
CA ASN A 8 -0.75 -0.12 15.96
C ASN A 8 -1.32 0.08 14.55
N ILE A 9 -0.46 0.32 13.56
CA ILE A 9 -0.85 0.55 12.17
C ILE A 9 -0.40 -0.64 11.33
N LEU A 10 -1.35 -1.34 10.70
CA LEU A 10 -1.08 -2.44 9.77
C LEU A 10 -1.67 -2.07 8.41
N CYS A 11 -0.83 -2.03 7.38
CA CYS A 11 -1.25 -1.92 5.99
C CYS A 11 -1.11 -3.28 5.30
N VAL A 12 -2.22 -3.79 4.76
CA VAL A 12 -2.24 -5.02 3.96
C VAL A 12 -2.43 -4.62 2.50
N TRP A 13 -1.53 -5.05 1.64
CA TRP A 13 -1.50 -4.66 0.22
C TRP A 13 -1.70 -5.87 -0.69
N GLY A 14 -2.84 -5.91 -1.40
CA GLY A 14 -3.08 -6.89 -2.47
C GLY A 14 -2.31 -6.53 -3.75
N ASP A 15 -1.74 -7.51 -4.43
CA ASP A 15 -1.06 -7.34 -5.71
C ASP A 15 -1.99 -7.84 -6.83
N ASP A 16 -2.31 -6.98 -7.78
CA ASP A 16 -3.23 -7.26 -8.90
C ASP A 16 -4.62 -7.78 -8.46
N ILE A 17 -5.15 -7.24 -7.35
CA ILE A 17 -6.51 -7.53 -6.87
C ILE A 17 -7.48 -6.48 -7.39
N GLY A 18 -8.42 -6.89 -8.24
CA GLY A 18 -9.52 -6.04 -8.69
C GLY A 18 -10.64 -5.95 -7.64
N VAL A 19 -11.45 -4.89 -7.71
CA VAL A 19 -12.58 -4.68 -6.79
C VAL A 19 -13.54 -5.87 -6.80
N ALA A 20 -13.82 -6.42 -7.98
CA ALA A 20 -14.71 -7.56 -8.13
C ALA A 20 -14.18 -8.85 -7.48
N ASN A 21 -12.87 -8.94 -7.23
CA ASN A 21 -12.27 -10.12 -6.62
C ASN A 21 -12.57 -10.26 -5.13
N LEU A 22 -13.03 -9.20 -4.47
CA LEU A 22 -13.36 -9.24 -3.04
C LEU A 22 -14.86 -9.47 -2.88
N SER A 23 -15.25 -10.52 -2.16
CA SER A 23 -16.68 -10.88 -2.06
C SER A 23 -17.50 -9.87 -1.28
N CYS A 24 -16.89 -9.02 -0.46
CA CYS A 24 -17.56 -7.87 0.16
C CYS A 24 -18.09 -6.83 -0.84
N TYR A 25 -17.51 -6.75 -2.05
CA TYR A 25 -17.96 -5.83 -3.11
C TYR A 25 -18.95 -6.47 -4.08
N THR A 26 -18.95 -7.80 -4.20
CA THR A 26 -19.75 -8.52 -5.20
C THR A 26 -20.77 -9.46 -4.61
N ASN A 27 -20.84 -9.58 -3.28
CA ASN A 27 -21.68 -10.55 -2.57
C ASN A 27 -21.50 -12.00 -3.06
N GLY A 28 -20.27 -12.36 -3.47
CA GLY A 28 -19.92 -13.71 -3.88
C GLY A 28 -20.30 -14.07 -5.33
N ILE A 29 -20.67 -13.09 -6.17
CA ILE A 29 -20.98 -13.32 -7.60
C ILE A 29 -19.84 -14.04 -8.34
N MET A 30 -18.58 -13.81 -7.94
CA MET A 30 -17.42 -14.47 -8.55
C MET A 30 -17.27 -15.97 -8.20
N GLY A 31 -18.18 -16.54 -7.41
CA GLY A 31 -18.20 -17.97 -7.07
C GLY A 31 -17.35 -18.37 -5.87
N TYR A 32 -16.67 -17.41 -5.23
CA TYR A 32 -15.88 -17.63 -4.01
C TYR A 32 -16.16 -16.54 -2.97
N LYS A 33 -15.68 -16.78 -1.74
CA LYS A 33 -15.77 -15.86 -0.62
C LYS A 33 -14.41 -15.56 -0.01
N THR A 34 -14.22 -14.34 0.47
CA THR A 34 -13.04 -13.85 1.17
C THR A 34 -13.36 -13.56 2.64
N PRO A 35 -13.72 -14.57 3.45
CA PRO A 35 -14.38 -14.37 4.75
C PRO A 35 -13.60 -13.50 5.74
N ASN A 36 -12.26 -13.55 5.72
CA ASN A 36 -11.43 -12.71 6.59
C ASN A 36 -11.40 -11.25 6.14
N ILE A 37 -11.43 -10.98 4.83
CA ILE A 37 -11.47 -9.61 4.29
C ILE A 37 -12.88 -9.05 4.46
N ASP A 38 -13.91 -9.86 4.20
CA ASP A 38 -15.31 -9.50 4.39
C ASP A 38 -15.60 -9.13 5.84
N ARG A 39 -14.97 -9.83 6.80
CA ARG A 39 -15.05 -9.50 8.22
C ARG A 39 -14.48 -8.11 8.51
N VAL A 40 -13.31 -7.76 7.96
CA VAL A 40 -12.72 -6.42 8.12
C VAL A 40 -13.60 -5.34 7.52
N ALA A 41 -14.19 -5.60 6.34
CA ALA A 41 -15.12 -4.66 5.70
C ALA A 41 -16.39 -4.44 6.54
N LYS A 42 -16.92 -5.50 7.16
CA LYS A 42 -18.11 -5.44 8.02
C LYS A 42 -17.86 -4.76 9.37
N GLU A 43 -16.69 -4.96 9.96
CA GLU A 43 -16.30 -4.38 11.25
C GLU A 43 -15.78 -2.94 11.13
N GLY A 44 -15.39 -2.52 9.93
CA GLY A 44 -14.75 -1.24 9.66
C GLY A 44 -15.52 -0.38 8.65
N LEU A 45 -14.76 0.27 7.78
CA LEU A 45 -15.28 1.12 6.72
C LEU A 45 -14.90 0.53 5.36
N MET A 46 -15.85 0.51 4.43
CA MET A 46 -15.66 0.07 3.06
C MET A 46 -15.78 1.28 2.13
N PHE A 47 -14.77 1.51 1.30
CA PHE A 47 -14.77 2.59 0.31
C PHE A 47 -15.44 2.11 -0.98
N THR A 48 -16.40 2.86 -1.50
CA THR A 48 -16.97 2.64 -2.84
C THR A 48 -16.07 3.20 -3.94
N ASP A 49 -15.38 4.30 -3.64
CA ASP A 49 -14.55 5.05 -4.56
C ASP A 49 -13.14 5.18 -3.97
N ALA A 50 -12.23 4.32 -4.41
CA ALA A 50 -10.82 4.32 -4.02
C ALA A 50 -9.95 4.19 -5.28
N TYR A 51 -8.96 5.06 -5.42
CA TYR A 51 -8.13 5.17 -6.62
C TYR A 51 -6.66 4.90 -6.29
N ALA A 52 -5.96 4.30 -7.26
CA ALA A 52 -4.54 4.02 -7.20
C ALA A 52 -3.89 4.32 -8.55
N GLU A 53 -2.57 4.53 -8.56
CA GLU A 53 -1.82 4.75 -9.79
C GLU A 53 -1.72 3.49 -10.64
N GLN A 54 -1.61 3.69 -11.96
CA GLN A 54 -1.49 2.64 -12.97
C GLN A 54 -0.10 1.96 -12.99
N SER A 55 0.26 1.23 -11.94
CA SER A 55 1.22 0.11 -11.94
C SER A 55 1.60 -0.29 -10.52
N CYS A 56 2.17 -1.49 -10.35
CA CYS A 56 2.75 -1.91 -9.08
C CYS A 56 3.77 -0.90 -8.52
N THR A 57 4.71 -0.43 -9.35
CA THR A 57 5.79 0.48 -8.93
C THR A 57 5.22 1.86 -8.61
N ALA A 58 4.40 2.43 -9.48
CA ALA A 58 3.81 3.75 -9.25
C ALA A 58 2.88 3.74 -8.02
N GLY A 59 1.97 2.78 -7.91
CA GLY A 59 1.03 2.70 -6.79
C GLY A 59 1.71 2.50 -5.43
N ARG A 60 2.81 1.73 -5.39
CA ARG A 60 3.60 1.57 -4.15
C ARG A 60 4.41 2.82 -3.83
N ALA A 61 5.01 3.45 -4.83
CA ALA A 61 5.78 4.68 -4.65
C ALA A 61 4.89 5.81 -4.12
N THR A 62 3.71 6.01 -4.70
CA THR A 62 2.78 7.04 -4.24
C THR A 62 2.25 6.78 -2.83
N PHE A 63 1.95 5.52 -2.50
CA PHE A 63 1.48 5.19 -1.16
C PHE A 63 2.54 5.42 -0.09
N ILE A 64 3.78 4.98 -0.36
CA ILE A 64 4.86 5.07 0.61
C ILE A 64 5.31 6.52 0.78
N THR A 65 5.38 7.29 -0.30
CA THR A 65 5.90 8.67 -0.26
C THR A 65 4.82 9.73 -0.03
N GLY A 66 3.56 9.41 -0.31
CA GLY A 66 2.48 10.40 -0.38
C GLY A 66 2.63 11.39 -1.53
N GLN A 67 3.52 11.13 -2.49
CA GLN A 67 3.82 12.02 -3.60
C GLN A 67 3.29 11.47 -4.92
N ASN A 68 2.97 12.37 -5.86
CA ASN A 68 2.69 11.99 -7.23
C ASN A 68 3.91 11.29 -7.86
N PRO A 69 3.74 10.20 -8.63
CA PRO A 69 4.86 9.39 -9.09
C PRO A 69 5.80 10.17 -10.03
N TYR A 70 5.34 11.24 -10.68
CA TYR A 70 6.18 12.14 -11.48
C TYR A 70 7.32 12.77 -10.67
N ARG A 71 7.16 12.97 -9.34
CA ARG A 71 8.23 13.52 -8.48
C ARG A 71 9.37 12.54 -8.23
N THR A 72 9.04 11.25 -8.14
CA THR A 72 10.01 10.16 -7.92
C THR A 72 10.55 9.58 -9.23
N GLY A 73 9.89 9.85 -10.36
CA GLY A 73 10.17 9.23 -11.66
C GLY A 73 9.65 7.80 -11.79
N LEU A 74 9.07 7.23 -10.74
CA LEU A 74 8.55 5.86 -10.68
C LEU A 74 7.14 5.75 -11.28
N THR A 75 7.00 6.10 -12.56
CA THR A 75 5.69 6.15 -13.26
C THR A 75 5.31 4.85 -13.97
N LYS A 76 6.28 3.96 -14.20
CA LYS A 76 6.11 2.68 -14.89
C LYS A 76 6.72 1.55 -14.07
N VAL A 77 6.41 0.31 -14.46
CA VAL A 77 6.97 -0.90 -13.83
C VAL A 77 8.50 -0.84 -13.89
N GLY A 78 9.13 -0.81 -12.71
CA GLY A 78 10.58 -0.86 -12.58
C GLY A 78 11.11 -2.25 -12.92
N MET A 79 12.05 -2.33 -13.86
CA MET A 79 12.75 -3.59 -14.14
C MET A 79 13.92 -3.79 -13.16
N PRO A 80 14.29 -5.04 -12.83
CA PRO A 80 15.52 -5.30 -12.09
C PRO A 80 16.73 -4.63 -12.77
N GLY A 81 17.54 -3.91 -12.00
CA GLY A 81 18.70 -3.17 -12.53
C GLY A 81 18.36 -1.83 -13.21
N ALA A 82 17.10 -1.37 -13.15
CA ALA A 82 16.77 -0.02 -13.61
C ALA A 82 17.53 1.03 -12.78
N PRO A 83 18.06 2.10 -13.41
CA PRO A 83 18.82 3.15 -12.71
C PRO A 83 17.93 4.08 -11.88
N ILE A 84 16.61 3.97 -12.01
CA ILE A 84 15.62 4.83 -11.34
C ILE A 84 15.00 4.04 -10.19
N GLY A 85 15.04 4.63 -8.99
CA GLY A 85 14.54 4.07 -7.74
C GLY A 85 14.16 5.15 -6.75
N LEU A 86 13.54 4.76 -5.62
CA LEU A 86 13.41 5.68 -4.49
C LEU A 86 14.79 6.09 -3.98
N ARG A 87 14.98 7.39 -3.78
CA ARG A 87 16.22 7.95 -3.28
C ARG A 87 16.17 8.10 -1.76
N PRO A 88 17.32 8.17 -1.07
CA PRO A 88 17.36 8.34 0.39
C PRO A 88 16.62 9.61 0.88
N GLU A 89 16.53 10.63 0.05
CA GLU A 89 15.88 11.91 0.37
C GLU A 89 14.36 11.86 0.18
N ASP A 90 13.82 10.86 -0.53
CA ASP A 90 12.39 10.76 -0.77
C ASP A 90 11.70 10.36 0.56
N PRO A 91 10.73 11.17 1.05
CA PRO A 91 10.11 10.92 2.34
C PRO A 91 9.26 9.65 2.27
N THR A 92 9.25 8.87 3.35
CA THR A 92 8.40 7.68 3.47
C THR A 92 7.51 7.74 4.70
N ILE A 93 6.31 7.16 4.61
CA ILE A 93 5.41 6.99 5.77
C ILE A 93 6.11 6.24 6.91
N ALA A 94 7.01 5.32 6.59
CA ALA A 94 7.81 4.59 7.58
C ALA A 94 8.78 5.51 8.34
N GLN A 95 9.47 6.43 7.66
CA GLN A 95 10.32 7.43 8.30
C GLN A 95 9.49 8.39 9.15
N ALA A 96 8.35 8.87 8.63
CA ALA A 96 7.45 9.75 9.37
C ALA A 96 6.95 9.09 10.67
N LEU A 97 6.52 7.82 10.61
CA LEU A 97 6.08 7.08 11.80
C LEU A 97 7.23 6.80 12.78
N ARG A 98 8.46 6.54 12.30
CA ARG A 98 9.63 6.37 13.18
C ARG A 98 9.90 7.62 14.03
N HIS A 99 9.72 8.83 13.49
CA HIS A 99 9.84 10.07 14.27
C HIS A 99 8.81 10.18 15.41
N HIS A 100 7.68 9.48 15.30
CA HIS A 100 6.67 9.37 16.37
C HIS A 100 6.87 8.13 17.28
N GLY A 101 8.06 7.52 17.23
CA GLY A 101 8.47 6.42 18.09
C GLY A 101 7.84 5.07 17.73
N TYR A 102 7.36 4.90 16.50
CA TYR A 102 6.89 3.60 16.00
C TYR A 102 8.07 2.74 15.54
N ALA A 103 8.02 1.46 15.88
CA ALA A 103 8.78 0.45 15.15
C ALA A 103 8.10 0.20 13.80
N THR A 104 8.87 0.24 12.70
CA THR A 104 8.33 0.00 11.35
C THR A 104 9.05 -1.16 10.68
N GLY A 105 8.29 -1.96 9.95
CA GLY A 105 8.75 -3.12 9.21
C GLY A 105 7.90 -3.34 7.96
N GLN A 106 8.52 -3.90 6.93
CA GLN A 106 7.88 -4.25 5.66
C GLN A 106 8.14 -5.73 5.39
N PHE A 107 7.10 -6.45 4.97
CA PHE A 107 7.18 -7.86 4.65
C PHE A 107 6.56 -8.10 3.26
N GLY A 108 7.24 -8.90 2.43
CA GLY A 108 6.79 -9.21 1.07
C GLY A 108 7.36 -8.28 -0.01
N LYS A 109 6.55 -7.95 -1.01
CA LYS A 109 6.98 -7.25 -2.22
C LYS A 109 7.32 -5.78 -1.95
N ASN A 110 8.51 -5.35 -2.40
CA ASN A 110 8.94 -3.95 -2.37
C ASN A 110 8.62 -3.22 -3.69
N HIS A 111 9.30 -3.60 -4.76
CA HIS A 111 9.09 -3.08 -6.13
C HIS A 111 9.31 -1.56 -6.28
N LEU A 112 10.19 -0.96 -5.47
CA LEU A 112 10.58 0.46 -5.48
C LEU A 112 12.00 0.70 -6.02
N ALA A 113 12.51 -0.26 -6.80
CA ALA A 113 13.92 -0.48 -7.13
C ALA A 113 14.80 -0.74 -5.89
N THR A 114 15.95 -1.37 -6.12
CA THR A 114 16.95 -1.59 -5.08
C THR A 114 17.76 -0.31 -4.97
N CYS A 115 17.85 0.24 -3.75
CA CYS A 115 18.79 1.32 -3.46
C CYS A 115 20.20 0.75 -3.67
N THR A 116 20.80 0.97 -4.83
CA THR A 116 22.25 0.85 -5.00
C THR A 116 22.86 1.98 -4.19
N THR A 117 23.30 1.65 -2.98
CA THR A 117 24.42 2.36 -2.34
C THR A 117 25.58 2.51 -3.30
#